data_AF-A0A1G2JTJ8-F1
#
_entry.id   AF-A0A1G2JTJ8-F1
#
_cell.length_a   1.000
_cell.length_b   1.000
_cell.length_c   1.000
_cell.angle_alpha   90.00
_cell.angle_beta   90.00
_cell.angle_gamma   90.00
#
_symmetry.space_group_name_H-M   'P 1'
#
loop_
_entity.id
_entity.type
_entity.pdbx_description
1 polymer ?
#
loop_
_entity_poly.entity_id
_entity_poly.type
_entity_poly.pdbx_seq_one_letter_code
_entity_poly.pdbx_strand_id
1 'polypeptide(L)'
;MNTNLKTIVTTSALVLAISLLSVGFSQAYNFNLLTAQLDYGQTSVNVTNLQTFLASSPSIYPQGLVTGYFGPLTKSAVMNFQNAYGISQVGRVGPQTLEKINSLIMSGVALTGGTTNSTIAPTIYSISVGTYSTSANVSWVTNENTVAKVYYSPYQFQLAEAVNSNSKPTIIGGTATTQTTSFQTSHYVTLQNLSPHTMYYYIIEATDSNGNLSYTWPTTFTTNY
;
A
#
# COMPACT_ATOMS: atom_id res chain seq x y z
N MET A 1 25.41 70.14 -51.97
CA MET A 1 26.57 69.23 -52.11
C MET A 1 26.38 68.07 -51.14
N ASN A 2 26.31 66.84 -51.68
CA ASN A 2 26.86 65.56 -51.20
C ASN A 2 27.03 65.35 -49.67
N THR A 3 26.65 64.22 -49.05
CA THR A 3 26.61 62.83 -49.53
C THR A 3 26.19 61.85 -48.41
N ASN A 4 25.67 60.67 -48.80
CA ASN A 4 25.88 59.34 -48.19
C ASN A 4 25.27 59.05 -46.80
N LEU A 5 24.91 57.83 -46.40
CA LEU A 5 24.50 56.56 -47.02
C LEU A 5 23.89 55.73 -45.86
N LYS A 6 23.07 54.74 -46.20
CA LYS A 6 22.22 53.89 -45.34
C LYS A 6 22.93 53.18 -44.18
N THR A 7 22.21 53.03 -43.05
CA THR A 7 22.22 51.81 -42.23
C THR A 7 20.79 51.49 -41.78
N ILE A 8 20.28 50.33 -42.21
CA ILE A 8 19.04 49.71 -41.73
C ILE A 8 19.46 48.72 -40.64
N VAL A 9 18.91 48.84 -39.44
CA VAL A 9 18.76 47.70 -38.51
C VAL A 9 17.36 47.76 -37.90
N THR A 10 16.56 46.79 -38.31
CA THR A 10 15.33 46.31 -37.68
C THR A 10 15.62 45.72 -36.30
N THR A 11 14.82 46.04 -35.26
CA THR A 11 14.45 45.08 -34.20
C THR A 11 13.37 45.62 -33.25
N SER A 12 12.23 44.93 -33.30
CA SER A 12 11.33 44.51 -32.22
C SER A 12 11.50 45.12 -30.82
N ALA A 13 10.47 45.86 -30.35
CA ALA A 13 10.26 46.11 -28.93
C ALA A 13 9.39 45.00 -28.32
N LEU A 14 10.07 44.18 -27.54
CA LEU A 14 9.61 43.16 -26.59
C LEU A 14 8.68 43.78 -25.53
N VAL A 15 7.51 43.19 -25.28
CA VAL A 15 6.83 43.32 -23.97
C VAL A 15 6.68 41.94 -23.38
N LEU A 16 7.37 41.74 -22.26
CA LEU A 16 7.47 40.51 -21.49
C LEU A 16 6.09 40.06 -20.98
N ALA A 17 5.75 38.80 -21.23
CA ALA A 17 4.83 38.08 -20.38
C ALA A 17 5.52 37.85 -19.02
N ILE A 18 5.00 38.46 -17.97
CA ILE A 18 5.34 38.10 -16.59
C ILE A 18 4.73 36.71 -16.36
N SER A 19 5.53 35.67 -16.60
CA SER A 19 5.22 34.36 -16.06
C SER A 19 5.32 34.47 -14.54
N LEU A 20 4.19 34.40 -13.85
CA LEU A 20 4.20 34.04 -12.44
C LEU A 20 4.78 32.61 -12.36
N LEU A 21 6.09 32.50 -12.14
CA LEU A 21 6.61 31.31 -11.49
C LEU A 21 5.96 31.26 -10.12
N SER A 22 4.93 30.45 -9.97
CA SER A 22 4.59 29.89 -8.66
C SER A 22 5.79 29.06 -8.23
N VAL A 23 6.76 29.70 -7.58
CA VAL A 23 7.76 29.00 -6.79
C VAL A 23 6.95 28.34 -5.68
N GLY A 24 6.60 27.08 -5.89
CA GLY A 24 6.04 26.24 -4.85
C GLY A 24 7.09 26.15 -3.77
N PHE A 25 6.91 26.92 -2.70
CA PHE A 25 7.63 26.67 -1.47
C PHE A 25 7.17 25.30 -0.99
N SER A 26 7.96 24.26 -1.25
CA SER A 26 7.81 22.99 -0.53
C SER A 26 8.11 23.31 0.92
N GLN A 27 7.07 23.44 1.73
CA GLN A 27 7.20 23.50 3.17
C GLN A 27 8.00 22.25 3.59
N ALA A 28 9.14 22.45 4.25
CA ALA A 28 9.82 21.35 4.92
C ALA A 28 8.90 20.89 6.05
N TYR A 29 8.16 19.81 5.83
CA TYR A 29 7.38 19.19 6.88
C TYR A 29 8.35 18.59 7.90
N ASN A 30 8.44 19.19 9.08
CA ASN A 30 9.21 18.64 10.19
C ASN A 30 8.39 17.53 10.85
N PHE A 31 8.54 16.29 10.37
CA PHE A 31 7.92 15.13 11.01
C PHE A 31 8.82 14.59 12.13
N ASN A 32 8.20 14.18 13.23
CA ASN A 32 8.89 13.47 14.30
C ASN A 32 9.10 12.00 13.89
N LEU A 33 10.30 11.47 14.16
CA LEU A 33 10.58 10.05 13.95
C LEU A 33 9.68 9.18 14.83
N LEU A 34 9.37 8.00 14.31
CA LEU A 34 8.71 6.94 15.05
C LEU A 34 9.76 6.13 15.82
N THR A 35 9.55 5.92 17.11
CA THR A 35 10.49 5.20 17.99
C THR A 35 10.01 3.82 18.40
N ALA A 36 8.81 3.44 17.98
CA ALA A 36 8.19 2.16 18.30
C ALA A 36 7.34 1.65 17.14
N GLN A 37 7.20 0.32 17.07
CA GLN A 37 6.20 -0.34 16.23
C GLN A 37 4.80 -0.03 16.74
N LEU A 38 3.83 0.01 15.84
CA LEU A 38 2.47 0.43 16.15
C LEU A 38 1.42 -0.57 15.68
N ASP A 39 0.42 -0.80 16.53
CA ASP A 39 -0.66 -1.76 16.32
C ASP A 39 -2.04 -1.11 16.39
N TYR A 40 -3.00 -1.76 15.76
CA TYR A 40 -4.42 -1.44 15.91
C TYR A 40 -4.82 -1.40 17.39
N GLY A 41 -5.60 -0.37 17.76
CA GLY A 41 -6.08 -0.16 19.12
C GLY A 41 -5.11 0.61 20.02
N GLN A 42 -3.85 0.81 19.61
CA GLN A 42 -2.91 1.59 20.41
C GLN A 42 -3.24 3.08 20.40
N THR A 43 -2.94 3.74 21.52
CA THR A 43 -2.94 5.20 21.64
C THR A 43 -1.57 5.66 22.12
N SER A 44 -0.88 6.52 21.38
CA SER A 44 0.42 7.03 21.79
C SER A 44 0.85 8.26 20.97
N VAL A 45 1.89 8.95 21.44
CA VAL A 45 2.54 10.01 20.66
C VAL A 45 3.11 9.50 19.34
N ASN A 46 3.56 8.24 19.28
CA ASN A 46 4.02 7.63 18.04
C ASN A 46 2.87 7.44 17.04
N VAL A 47 1.65 7.13 17.50
CA VAL A 47 0.46 7.09 16.63
C VAL A 47 0.13 8.48 16.10
N THR A 48 0.22 9.52 16.94
CA THR A 48 0.05 10.92 16.50
C THR A 48 1.08 11.29 15.42
N ASN A 49 2.35 10.94 15.62
CA ASN A 49 3.41 11.18 14.65
C ASN A 49 3.17 10.43 13.34
N LEU A 50 2.76 9.15 13.41
CA LEU A 50 2.40 8.34 12.26
C LEU A 50 1.26 8.99 11.46
N GLN A 51 0.17 9.35 12.13
CA GLN A 51 -0.99 9.96 11.47
C GLN A 51 -0.63 11.29 10.83
N THR A 52 0.19 12.11 11.50
CA THR A 52 0.68 13.40 10.97
C THR A 52 1.49 13.18 9.69
N PHE A 53 2.36 12.18 9.68
CA PHE A 53 3.13 11.80 8.49
C PHE A 53 2.23 11.30 7.36
N LEU A 54 1.34 10.35 7.62
CA LEU A 54 0.45 9.78 6.61
C LEU A 54 -0.53 10.82 6.03
N ALA A 55 -1.02 11.73 6.86
CA ALA A 55 -1.95 12.80 6.46
C ALA A 55 -1.33 13.80 5.47
N SER A 56 0.00 13.81 5.32
CA SER A 56 0.68 14.61 4.28
C SER A 56 0.42 14.11 2.86
N SER A 57 -0.17 12.91 2.69
CA SER A 57 -0.55 12.34 1.40
C SER A 57 -2.03 11.98 1.38
N PRO A 58 -2.88 12.83 0.76
CA PRO A 58 -4.31 12.54 0.63
C PRO A 58 -4.63 11.25 -0.13
N SER A 59 -3.72 10.76 -0.98
CA SER A 59 -3.87 9.45 -1.64
C SER A 59 -3.67 8.26 -0.69
N ILE A 60 -2.90 8.45 0.38
CA ILE A 60 -2.62 7.40 1.39
C ILE A 60 -3.61 7.51 2.55
N TYR A 61 -3.84 8.72 3.07
CA TYR A 61 -4.71 8.96 4.21
C TYR A 61 -5.70 10.11 3.93
N PRO A 62 -6.74 9.88 3.10
CA PRO A 62 -7.67 10.94 2.66
C PRO A 62 -8.39 11.64 3.81
N GLN A 63 -8.63 10.94 4.92
CA GLN A 63 -9.34 11.50 6.07
C GLN A 63 -8.47 12.47 6.86
N GLY A 64 -7.14 12.34 6.80
CA GLY A 64 -6.19 13.25 7.46
C GLY A 64 -6.35 13.39 8.98
N LEU A 65 -7.05 12.46 9.64
CA LEU A 65 -7.37 12.58 11.06
C LEU A 65 -6.17 12.21 11.95
N VAL A 66 -5.74 13.15 12.79
CA VAL A 66 -4.67 12.97 13.78
C VAL A 66 -5.29 12.96 15.18
N THR A 67 -5.67 11.76 15.64
CA THR A 67 -6.34 11.55 16.94
C THR A 67 -5.41 10.98 18.00
N GLY A 68 -4.24 10.48 17.59
CA GLY A 68 -3.35 9.70 18.45
C GLY A 68 -3.83 8.26 18.71
N TYR A 69 -4.98 7.85 18.15
CA TYR A 69 -5.54 6.50 18.28
C TYR A 69 -5.45 5.73 16.94
N PHE A 70 -4.86 4.53 16.97
CA PHE A 70 -4.69 3.67 15.81
C PHE A 70 -5.97 2.88 15.54
N GLY A 71 -6.94 3.57 14.97
CA GLY A 71 -8.24 3.00 14.60
C GLY A 71 -8.29 2.42 13.18
N PRO A 72 -9.48 2.05 12.69
CA PRO A 72 -9.67 1.45 11.37
C PRO A 72 -9.14 2.30 10.21
N LEU A 73 -9.27 3.63 10.30
CA LEU A 73 -8.81 4.55 9.26
C LEU A 73 -7.29 4.63 9.20
N THR A 74 -6.62 4.70 10.35
CA THR A 74 -5.15 4.68 10.42
C THR A 74 -4.60 3.36 9.91
N LYS A 75 -5.24 2.24 10.29
CA LYS A 75 -4.92 0.91 9.78
C LYS A 75 -5.01 0.85 8.25
N SER A 76 -6.10 1.37 7.67
CA SER A 76 -6.27 1.45 6.21
C SER A 76 -5.20 2.33 5.56
N ALA A 77 -4.86 3.47 6.16
CA ALA A 77 -3.80 4.34 5.66
C ALA A 77 -2.42 3.67 5.69
N VAL A 78 -2.12 2.89 6.74
CA VAL A 78 -0.88 2.11 6.82
C VAL A 78 -0.84 1.04 5.72
N MET A 79 -1.95 0.36 5.42
CA MET A 79 -1.98 -0.56 4.28
C MET A 79 -1.74 0.15 2.95
N ASN A 80 -2.34 1.33 2.74
CA ASN A 80 -2.14 2.11 1.52
C ASN A 80 -0.69 2.54 1.38
N PHE A 81 -0.05 2.96 2.49
CA PHE A 81 1.37 3.25 2.53
C PHE A 81 2.19 2.01 2.19
N GLN A 82 1.91 0.87 2.84
CA GLN A 82 2.60 -0.39 2.58
C GLN A 82 2.50 -0.78 1.11
N ASN A 83 1.31 -0.71 0.52
CA ASN A 83 1.10 -0.93 -0.91
C ASN A 83 1.97 -0.01 -1.78
N ALA A 84 1.95 1.30 -1.48
CA ALA A 84 2.65 2.32 -2.24
C ALA A 84 4.18 2.16 -2.19
N TYR A 85 4.70 1.44 -1.20
CA TYR A 85 6.14 1.22 -0.99
C TYR A 85 6.55 -0.25 -1.06
N GLY A 86 5.71 -1.14 -1.61
CA GLY A 86 6.04 -2.56 -1.82
C GLY A 86 6.17 -3.39 -0.55
N ILE A 87 5.61 -2.91 0.56
CA ILE A 87 5.57 -3.62 1.83
C ILE A 87 4.26 -4.41 1.89
N SER A 88 4.30 -5.56 2.54
CA SER A 88 3.09 -6.34 2.78
C SER A 88 2.03 -5.51 3.52
N GLN A 89 0.80 -5.51 2.99
CA GLN A 89 -0.31 -4.69 3.47
C GLN A 89 -0.97 -5.23 4.76
N VAL A 90 -0.17 -5.60 5.76
CA VAL A 90 -0.67 -6.11 7.05
C VAL A 90 -1.13 -5.01 7.99
N GLY A 91 -1.18 -3.74 7.57
CA GLY A 91 -1.75 -2.55 8.24
C GLY A 91 -1.36 -2.31 9.71
N ARG A 92 -0.31 -2.97 10.18
CA ARG A 92 0.50 -2.67 11.36
C ARG A 92 1.68 -1.80 10.94
N VAL A 93 2.32 -1.07 11.86
CA VAL A 93 3.66 -0.51 11.62
C VAL A 93 4.68 -1.42 12.30
N GLY A 94 5.14 -2.44 11.58
CA GLY A 94 6.24 -3.31 12.02
C GLY A 94 7.63 -2.78 11.60
N PRO A 95 8.69 -3.61 11.70
CA PRO A 95 10.06 -3.19 11.43
C PRO A 95 10.26 -2.53 10.06
N GLN A 96 9.76 -3.15 8.99
CA GLN A 96 9.93 -2.64 7.62
C GLN A 96 9.18 -1.32 7.41
N THR A 97 7.92 -1.25 7.87
CA THR A 97 7.12 -0.02 7.77
C THR A 97 7.75 1.11 8.58
N LEU A 98 8.23 0.80 9.79
CA LEU A 98 8.89 1.76 10.67
C LEU A 98 10.16 2.34 10.04
N GLU A 99 11.04 1.47 9.53
CA GLU A 99 12.27 1.86 8.85
C GLU A 99 11.97 2.73 7.62
N LYS A 100 11.01 2.32 6.79
CA LYS A 100 10.64 3.06 5.58
C LYS A 100 10.09 4.44 5.89
N ILE A 101 9.18 4.56 6.87
CA ILE A 101 8.63 5.86 7.31
C ILE A 101 9.76 6.76 7.82
N ASN A 102 10.61 6.26 8.72
CA ASN A 102 11.70 7.05 9.28
C ASN A 102 12.71 7.48 8.21
N SER A 103 13.03 6.62 7.24
CA SER A 103 13.87 6.97 6.10
C SER A 103 13.28 8.13 5.28
N LEU A 104 11.98 8.09 4.99
CA LEU A 104 11.29 9.17 4.26
C LEU A 104 11.31 10.48 5.05
N ILE A 105 11.01 10.42 6.36
CA ILE A 105 11.10 11.57 7.27
C ILE A 105 12.51 12.20 7.24
N MET A 106 13.56 11.38 7.36
CA MET A 106 14.95 11.86 7.37
C MET A 106 15.39 12.46 6.03
N SER A 107 14.86 11.95 4.92
CA SER A 107 15.18 12.45 3.58
C SER A 107 14.51 13.78 3.24
N GLY A 108 13.53 14.23 4.05
CA GLY A 108 12.75 15.45 3.79
C GLY A 108 11.86 15.35 2.54
N VAL A 109 11.74 14.16 1.95
CA VAL A 109 10.91 13.90 0.77
C VAL A 109 9.46 13.79 1.23
N ALA A 110 8.61 14.69 0.74
CA ALA A 110 7.17 14.58 0.91
C ALA A 110 6.68 13.24 0.32
N LEU A 111 5.59 12.69 0.86
CA LEU A 111 4.93 11.48 0.36
C LEU A 111 4.32 11.72 -1.05
N THR A 112 5.17 11.86 -2.06
CA THR A 112 4.82 11.84 -3.47
C THR A 112 4.85 10.38 -3.88
N GLY A 113 3.69 9.79 -4.22
CA GLY A 113 3.60 8.41 -4.69
C GLY A 113 4.72 8.11 -5.69
N GLY A 114 5.59 7.16 -5.32
CA GLY A 114 6.98 7.12 -5.78
C GLY A 114 7.15 6.97 -7.29
N THR A 115 8.08 7.73 -7.85
CA THR A 115 8.72 7.47 -9.14
C THR A 115 10.13 6.94 -8.91
N THR A 116 10.32 5.62 -8.97
CA THR A 116 11.48 4.93 -9.59
C THR A 116 11.23 3.41 -9.57
N ASN A 117 11.09 2.82 -10.77
CA ASN A 117 11.14 1.41 -11.17
C ASN A 117 11.05 0.29 -10.10
N SER A 118 10.03 -0.57 -10.26
CA SER A 118 9.92 -1.96 -9.74
C SER A 118 9.80 -2.18 -8.22
N THR A 119 8.85 -1.54 -7.55
CA THR A 119 8.56 -1.81 -6.12
C THR A 119 7.07 -1.72 -5.74
N ILE A 120 6.13 -1.68 -6.68
CA ILE A 120 4.70 -1.58 -6.35
C ILE A 120 4.14 -2.99 -6.14
N ALA A 121 3.53 -3.24 -4.99
CA ALA A 121 2.86 -4.50 -4.71
C ALA A 121 1.58 -4.65 -5.56
N PRO A 122 1.23 -5.88 -5.99
CA PRO A 122 0.01 -6.10 -6.75
C PRO A 122 -1.23 -5.73 -5.93
N THR A 123 -2.21 -5.09 -6.55
CA THR A 123 -3.50 -4.77 -5.94
C THR A 123 -4.47 -5.92 -6.16
N ILE A 124 -5.05 -6.46 -5.09
CA ILE A 124 -6.08 -7.52 -5.12
C ILE A 124 -7.48 -6.87 -5.05
N TYR A 125 -8.38 -7.25 -5.95
CA TYR A 125 -9.76 -6.74 -5.99
C TYR A 125 -10.75 -7.77 -6.55
N SER A 126 -12.04 -7.42 -6.57
CA SER A 126 -13.14 -8.28 -7.06
C SER A 126 -13.19 -9.67 -6.40
N ILE A 127 -12.96 -9.70 -5.08
CA ILE A 127 -12.96 -10.96 -4.31
C ILE A 127 -14.40 -11.49 -4.21
N SER A 128 -14.59 -12.77 -4.53
CA SER A 128 -15.85 -13.50 -4.40
C SER A 128 -15.62 -14.88 -3.81
N VAL A 129 -16.55 -15.34 -2.97
CA VAL A 129 -16.50 -16.67 -2.33
C VAL A 129 -17.82 -17.40 -2.56
N GLY A 130 -17.78 -18.48 -3.33
CA GLY A 130 -18.89 -19.43 -3.46
C GLY A 130 -18.76 -20.55 -2.44
N THR A 131 -19.76 -20.75 -1.58
CA THR A 131 -19.70 -21.72 -0.48
C THR A 131 -20.53 -22.97 -0.75
N TYR A 132 -20.04 -24.10 -0.27
CA TYR A 132 -20.72 -25.40 -0.25
C TYR A 132 -20.64 -25.98 1.16
N SER A 133 -21.14 -27.18 1.39
CA SER A 133 -21.12 -27.80 2.72
C SER A 133 -19.70 -28.14 3.18
N THR A 134 -18.84 -28.66 2.31
CA THR A 134 -17.47 -29.07 2.68
C THR A 134 -16.37 -28.44 1.82
N SER A 135 -16.73 -27.42 1.03
CA SER A 135 -15.79 -26.72 0.17
C SER A 135 -16.18 -25.25 -0.02
N ALA A 136 -15.23 -24.45 -0.51
CA ALA A 136 -15.47 -23.09 -0.94
C ALA A 136 -14.59 -22.76 -2.15
N ASN A 137 -15.12 -21.94 -3.04
CA ASN A 137 -14.44 -21.46 -4.24
C ASN A 137 -14.17 -19.97 -4.06
N VAL A 138 -12.89 -19.60 -3.91
CA VAL A 138 -12.45 -18.21 -3.74
C VAL A 138 -11.90 -17.72 -5.07
N SER A 139 -12.42 -16.62 -5.61
CA SER A 139 -11.96 -16.00 -6.85
C SER A 139 -11.67 -14.52 -6.68
N TRP A 140 -10.66 -14.00 -7.38
CA TRP A 140 -10.27 -12.58 -7.34
C TRP A 140 -9.49 -12.19 -8.59
N VAL A 141 -9.18 -10.90 -8.72
CA VAL A 141 -8.35 -10.35 -9.80
C VAL A 141 -7.22 -9.51 -9.20
N THR A 142 -6.07 -9.47 -9.90
CA THR A 142 -4.96 -8.55 -9.63
C THR A 142 -4.76 -7.56 -10.78
N ASN A 143 -4.18 -6.39 -10.49
CA ASN A 143 -3.86 -5.36 -11.50
C ASN A 143 -2.69 -5.76 -12.42
N GLU A 144 -1.97 -6.83 -12.07
CA GLU A 144 -0.82 -7.35 -12.78
C GLU A 144 -0.72 -8.87 -12.60
N ASN A 145 0.17 -9.49 -13.36
CA ASN A 145 0.38 -10.93 -13.31
C ASN A 145 1.00 -11.37 -11.97
N THR A 146 0.32 -12.24 -11.24
CA THR A 146 0.82 -12.79 -9.96
C THR A 146 0.72 -14.31 -9.89
N VAL A 147 1.48 -14.92 -8.99
CA VAL A 147 1.14 -16.22 -8.39
C VAL A 147 0.47 -15.97 -7.06
N ALA A 148 -0.45 -16.84 -6.66
CA ALA A 148 -1.30 -16.53 -5.52
C ALA A 148 -1.73 -17.76 -4.71
N LYS A 149 -1.99 -17.50 -3.42
CA LYS A 149 -2.26 -18.49 -2.39
C LYS A 149 -3.40 -18.01 -1.50
N VAL A 150 -4.22 -18.95 -1.03
CA VAL A 150 -5.25 -18.70 -0.03
C VAL A 150 -4.89 -19.43 1.26
N TYR A 151 -4.82 -18.68 2.35
CA TYR A 151 -4.76 -19.20 3.71
C TYR A 151 -6.18 -19.25 4.26
N TYR A 152 -6.55 -20.34 4.95
CA TYR A 152 -7.87 -20.46 5.57
C TYR A 152 -7.79 -21.20 6.92
N SER A 153 -8.68 -20.83 7.84
CA SER A 153 -8.68 -21.35 9.22
C SER A 153 -10.05 -21.13 9.88
N PRO A 154 -10.57 -22.06 10.69
CA PRO A 154 -11.73 -21.78 11.54
C PRO A 154 -11.39 -20.85 12.73
N TYR A 155 -10.10 -20.54 12.93
CA TYR A 155 -9.59 -19.62 13.95
C TYR A 155 -8.96 -18.39 13.30
N GLN A 156 -8.94 -17.26 14.02
CA GLN A 156 -8.31 -16.02 13.55
C GLN A 156 -6.80 -16.20 13.28
N PHE A 157 -6.29 -15.50 12.27
CA PHE A 157 -4.86 -15.45 11.97
C PHE A 157 -4.15 -14.41 12.83
N GLN A 158 -2.89 -14.69 13.16
CA GLN A 158 -1.96 -13.65 13.59
C GLN A 158 -1.05 -13.29 12.41
N LEU A 159 -0.94 -11.98 12.13
CA LEU A 159 -0.13 -11.44 11.06
C LEU A 159 1.02 -10.65 11.67
N ALA A 160 2.25 -10.99 11.26
CA ALA A 160 3.43 -10.23 11.63
C ALA A 160 4.13 -9.74 10.36
N GLU A 161 4.48 -8.44 10.32
CA GLU A 161 5.42 -7.93 9.32
C GLU A 161 6.73 -8.69 9.38
N ALA A 162 7.41 -8.75 8.25
CA ALA A 162 8.74 -9.30 8.20
C ALA A 162 9.72 -8.38 8.94
N VAL A 163 10.78 -8.98 9.47
CA VAL A 163 11.86 -8.25 10.18
C VAL A 163 12.85 -7.59 9.21
N ASN A 164 12.89 -8.03 7.95
CA ASN A 164 13.90 -7.63 6.96
C ASN A 164 13.22 -7.23 5.66
N SER A 165 13.81 -6.30 4.90
CA SER A 165 13.24 -5.66 3.69
C SER A 165 12.78 -6.63 2.58
N ASN A 166 13.25 -7.88 2.58
CA ASN A 166 12.93 -8.91 1.58
C ASN A 166 12.30 -10.19 2.18
N SER A 167 11.90 -10.13 3.44
CA SER A 167 11.25 -11.28 4.08
C SER A 167 9.74 -11.21 3.90
N LYS A 168 9.12 -12.37 3.79
CA LYS A 168 7.67 -12.51 3.73
C LYS A 168 7.08 -12.28 5.13
N PRO A 169 5.94 -11.59 5.28
CA PRO A 169 5.24 -11.55 6.57
C PRO A 169 4.92 -12.97 7.05
N THR A 170 4.86 -13.14 8.35
CA THR A 170 4.50 -14.43 8.95
C THR A 170 2.99 -14.47 9.15
N ILE A 171 2.33 -15.43 8.51
CA ILE A 171 0.96 -15.82 8.80
C ILE A 171 1.03 -17.00 9.77
N ILE A 172 0.55 -16.80 11.00
CA ILE A 172 0.53 -17.85 12.03
C ILE A 172 -0.87 -18.46 12.08
N GLY A 173 -0.93 -19.77 11.84
CA GLY A 173 -2.16 -20.56 11.83
C GLY A 173 -2.76 -20.79 10.45
N GLY A 174 -3.70 -21.74 10.39
CA GLY A 174 -4.44 -22.11 9.19
C GLY A 174 -3.69 -23.02 8.21
N THR A 175 -4.41 -23.42 7.17
CA THR A 175 -3.91 -24.22 6.06
C THR A 175 -3.74 -23.31 4.85
N ALA A 176 -2.68 -23.52 4.07
CA ALA A 176 -2.43 -22.80 2.83
C ALA A 176 -2.69 -23.68 1.61
N THR A 177 -3.45 -23.18 0.64
CA THR A 177 -3.67 -23.79 -0.67
C THR A 177 -3.27 -22.82 -1.77
N THR A 178 -2.56 -23.32 -2.79
CA THR A 178 -2.13 -22.55 -3.96
C THR A 178 -3.02 -22.86 -5.17
N GLN A 179 -3.33 -21.86 -6.00
CA GLN A 179 -4.04 -22.06 -7.27
C GLN A 179 -3.15 -22.78 -8.30
N THR A 180 -2.07 -22.12 -8.73
CA THR A 180 -1.11 -22.61 -9.74
C THR A 180 0.25 -21.92 -9.55
N THR A 181 1.30 -22.48 -10.17
CA THR A 181 2.64 -21.88 -10.26
C THR A 181 2.80 -20.88 -11.40
N SER A 182 1.74 -20.63 -12.18
CA SER A 182 1.75 -19.77 -13.36
C SER A 182 1.27 -18.36 -13.03
N PHE A 183 1.99 -17.36 -13.52
CA PHE A 183 1.62 -15.96 -13.39
C PHE A 183 0.37 -15.60 -14.22
N GLN A 184 -0.66 -15.05 -13.57
CA GLN A 184 -1.93 -14.64 -14.21
C GLN A 184 -2.55 -13.46 -13.44
N THR A 185 -3.54 -12.79 -14.03
CA THR A 185 -4.30 -11.70 -13.37
C THR A 185 -5.63 -12.16 -12.77
N SER A 186 -6.19 -13.26 -13.26
CA SER A 186 -7.46 -13.81 -12.77
C SER A 186 -7.20 -15.07 -11.97
N HIS A 187 -7.73 -15.13 -10.76
CA HIS A 187 -7.41 -16.16 -9.80
C HIS A 187 -8.64 -16.86 -9.24
N TYR A 188 -8.45 -18.12 -8.87
CA TYR A 188 -9.46 -19.04 -8.39
C TYR A 188 -8.81 -20.17 -7.58
N VAL A 189 -9.29 -20.42 -6.35
CA VAL A 189 -8.85 -21.51 -5.48
C VAL A 189 -10.05 -22.25 -4.92
N THR A 190 -10.04 -23.58 -5.03
CA THR A 190 -10.97 -24.44 -4.28
C THR A 190 -10.35 -24.85 -2.96
N LEU A 191 -11.03 -24.50 -1.87
CA LEU A 191 -10.79 -24.98 -0.52
C LEU A 191 -11.61 -26.25 -0.32
N GLN A 192 -10.98 -27.31 0.17
CA GLN A 192 -11.60 -28.64 0.35
C GLN A 192 -11.50 -29.09 1.80
N ASN A 193 -12.24 -30.16 2.13
CA ASN A 193 -12.24 -30.79 3.46
C ASN A 193 -12.64 -29.82 4.59
N LEU A 194 -13.56 -28.90 4.28
CA LEU A 194 -14.13 -27.99 5.27
C LEU A 194 -15.24 -28.69 6.05
N SER A 195 -15.48 -28.23 7.28
CA SER A 195 -16.61 -28.67 8.09
C SER A 195 -17.88 -27.95 7.63
N PRO A 196 -19.04 -28.62 7.51
CA PRO A 196 -20.34 -27.98 7.27
C PRO A 196 -20.70 -26.97 8.35
N HIS A 197 -21.50 -25.97 7.97
CA HIS A 197 -22.01 -24.94 8.87
C HIS A 197 -20.93 -24.30 9.76
N THR A 198 -19.74 -24.05 9.20
CA THR A 198 -18.58 -23.55 9.95
C THR A 198 -18.07 -22.25 9.33
N MET A 199 -17.84 -21.25 10.19
CA MET A 199 -17.22 -20.00 9.79
C MET A 199 -15.70 -20.19 9.65
N TYR A 200 -15.15 -19.74 8.54
CA TYR A 200 -13.71 -19.73 8.26
C TYR A 200 -13.24 -18.31 8.02
N TYR A 201 -12.07 -17.98 8.57
CA TYR A 201 -11.26 -16.85 8.18
C TYR A 201 -10.42 -17.23 6.96
N TYR A 202 -10.18 -16.28 6.06
CA TYR A 202 -9.26 -16.47 4.95
C TYR A 202 -8.46 -15.21 4.60
N ILE A 203 -7.25 -15.42 4.06
CA ILE A 203 -6.35 -14.40 3.53
C ILE A 203 -5.94 -14.80 2.11
N ILE A 204 -5.98 -13.86 1.18
CA ILE A 204 -5.38 -14.01 -0.14
C ILE A 204 -3.99 -13.38 -0.11
N GLU A 205 -3.02 -14.10 -0.64
CA GLU A 205 -1.66 -13.65 -0.91
C GLU A 205 -1.42 -13.64 -2.42
N ALA A 206 -0.86 -12.56 -2.95
CA ALA A 206 -0.45 -12.45 -4.34
C ALA A 206 1.00 -11.96 -4.43
N THR A 207 1.78 -12.57 -5.31
CA THR A 207 3.21 -12.26 -5.54
C THR A 207 3.44 -12.01 -7.03
N ASP A 208 3.99 -10.86 -7.40
CA ASP A 208 4.36 -10.55 -8.78
C ASP A 208 5.68 -11.25 -9.19
N SER A 209 6.10 -11.09 -10.45
CA SER A 209 7.34 -11.70 -10.95
C SER A 209 8.62 -11.09 -10.36
N ASN A 210 8.52 -9.91 -9.75
CA ASN A 210 9.62 -9.21 -9.09
C ASN A 210 9.72 -9.58 -7.60
N GLY A 211 8.80 -10.39 -7.08
CA GLY A 211 8.73 -10.78 -5.68
C GLY A 211 7.96 -9.80 -4.78
N ASN A 212 7.30 -8.80 -5.35
CA ASN A 212 6.45 -7.89 -4.60
C ASN A 212 5.19 -8.62 -4.11
N LEU A 213 4.89 -8.47 -2.82
CA LEU A 213 3.86 -9.22 -2.13
C LEU A 213 2.68 -8.35 -1.71
N SER A 214 1.48 -8.89 -1.88
CA SER A 214 0.24 -8.29 -1.41
C SER A 214 -0.62 -9.28 -0.65
N TYR A 215 -1.34 -8.79 0.35
CA TYR A 215 -2.23 -9.59 1.20
C TYR A 215 -3.54 -8.88 1.40
N THR A 216 -4.63 -9.64 1.49
CA THR A 216 -5.88 -9.12 2.04
C THR A 216 -5.85 -9.17 3.56
N TRP A 217 -6.65 -8.33 4.22
CA TRP A 217 -6.98 -8.62 5.62
C TRP A 217 -7.75 -9.93 5.73
N PRO A 218 -7.62 -10.66 6.87
CA PRO A 218 -8.51 -11.75 7.18
C PRO A 218 -9.95 -11.29 7.10
N THR A 219 -10.71 -11.97 6.26
CA THR A 219 -12.15 -11.84 6.13
C THR A 219 -12.76 -13.23 6.28
N THR A 220 -14.09 -13.35 6.33
CA THR A 220 -14.76 -14.60 6.67
C THR A 220 -15.75 -15.06 5.60
N PHE A 221 -15.93 -16.38 5.51
CA PHE A 221 -17.08 -17.01 4.85
C PHE A 221 -17.63 -18.12 5.75
N THR A 222 -18.84 -18.61 5.49
CA THR A 222 -19.45 -19.72 6.23
C THR A 222 -19.85 -20.81 5.24
N THR A 223 -19.46 -22.06 5.51
CA THR A 223 -19.90 -23.21 4.70
C THR A 223 -21.40 -23.44 4.87
N ASN A 224 -22.02 -24.02 3.84
CA ASN A 224 -23.44 -24.31 3.85
C ASN A 224 -23.74 -25.51 4.78
N TYR A 225 -25.02 -25.77 4.98
CA TYR A 225 -25.50 -27.01 5.59
C TYR A 225 -25.21 -28.22 4.69
#